data_AF-A0A357VFI7-F1
#
_entry.id   AF-A0A357VFI7-F1
#
_cell.length_a   1.000
_cell.length_b   1.000
_cell.length_c   1.000
_cell.angle_alpha   90.00
_cell.angle_beta   90.00
_cell.angle_gamma   90.00
#
_symmetry.space_group_name_H-M   'P 1'
#
loop_
_entity.id
_entity.type
_entity.pdbx_description
1 polymer ?
#
loop_
_entity_poly.entity_id
_entity_poly.type
_entity_poly.pdbx_seq_one_letter_code
_entity_poly.pdbx_strand_id
1 'polypeptide(L)'
;DMDSYRVEKQATMRIALPDTDAEIKPVPTGGGGHKPEPELDRLSNIIKAFNDLFGNIPWTDADRVQRLITEEIPARVAADTAYQNARMYSDKQNARIEHDKALVRVMTALLKDDTELFKQFSDNESFRRWLTDTVFALTYSEPGSAR
;
A
#
# COMPACT_ATOMS: atom_id res chain seq x y z
N ASP A 1 -29.01 2.63 35.24
CA ASP A 1 -28.99 2.20 33.83
C ASP A 1 -28.05 3.15 33.09
N MET A 2 -26.73 2.93 33.23
CA MET A 2 -25.83 2.18 32.32
C MET A 2 -25.45 2.91 31.03
N ASP A 3 -25.04 4.18 31.12
CA ASP A 3 -24.14 4.78 30.13
C ASP A 3 -22.69 4.68 30.60
N SER A 4 -22.02 3.68 30.02
CA SER A 4 -20.65 3.27 30.28
C SER A 4 -19.62 4.36 29.98
N TYR A 5 -18.91 4.74 31.05
CA TYR A 5 -17.47 4.56 31.19
C TYR A 5 -16.56 4.81 29.95
N ARG A 6 -15.78 5.88 30.11
CA ARG A 6 -14.31 5.92 29.94
C ARG A 6 -13.76 6.31 28.56
N VAL A 7 -13.44 7.60 28.43
CA VAL A 7 -12.36 8.08 27.55
C VAL A 7 -11.23 8.56 28.46
N GLU A 8 -10.19 7.72 28.61
CA GLU A 8 -8.97 8.09 29.31
C GLU A 8 -7.75 8.01 28.40
N LYS A 9 -6.91 9.04 28.55
CA LYS A 9 -5.49 9.18 28.20
C LYS A 9 -5.16 9.83 26.86
N GLN A 10 -5.22 11.16 26.87
CA GLN A 10 -4.21 11.99 26.21
C GLN A 10 -2.86 11.77 26.92
N ALA A 11 -1.86 11.24 26.21
CA ALA A 11 -0.48 11.27 26.65
C ALA A 11 0.22 12.45 25.99
N THR A 12 0.23 13.60 26.66
CA THR A 12 1.13 14.71 26.31
C THR A 12 2.52 14.34 26.81
N MET A 13 3.37 13.79 25.94
CA MET A 13 4.80 13.65 26.24
C MET A 13 5.44 15.04 26.21
N ARG A 14 5.57 15.66 27.39
CA ARG A 14 6.48 16.79 27.59
C ARG A 14 7.91 16.24 27.56
N ILE A 15 8.58 16.36 26.41
CA ILE A 15 10.01 16.13 26.33
C ILE A 15 10.68 17.37 26.93
N ALA A 16 11.10 17.29 28.19
CA ALA A 16 12.06 18.23 28.75
C ALA A 16 13.45 17.78 28.29
N LEU A 17 14.04 18.48 27.32
CA LEU A 17 15.46 18.35 27.03
C LEU A 17 16.22 19.21 28.05
N PRO A 18 17.09 18.65 28.91
CA PRO A 18 18.11 19.45 29.57
C PRO A 18 19.12 19.90 28.50
N ASP A 19 19.26 21.21 28.36
CA ASP A 19 20.25 21.85 27.51
C ASP A 19 21.62 21.66 28.17
N THR A 20 22.39 20.68 27.70
CA THR A 20 23.76 20.46 28.16
C THR A 20 24.60 20.04 26.97
N ASP A 21 25.54 20.92 26.60
CA ASP A 21 26.53 20.66 25.55
C ASP A 21 27.35 19.41 25.90
N ALA A 22 27.11 18.32 25.17
CA ALA A 22 27.93 17.12 25.20
C ALA A 22 28.63 16.96 23.84
N GLU A 23 29.95 17.09 23.83
CA GLU A 23 30.78 16.79 22.65
C GLU A 23 30.69 15.29 22.32
N ILE A 24 29.98 14.97 21.24
CA ILE A 24 29.85 13.60 20.74
C ILE A 24 31.05 13.30 19.83
N LYS A 25 31.96 12.42 20.27
CA LYS A 25 33.11 11.99 19.47
C LYS A 25 32.67 11.26 18.18
N PRO A 26 33.43 11.33 17.07
CA PRO A 26 33.06 10.69 15.82
C PRO A 26 32.93 9.18 16.01
N VAL A 27 31.83 8.60 15.52
CA VAL A 27 31.65 7.15 15.49
C VAL A 27 32.64 6.52 14.49
N PRO A 28 33.32 5.42 14.82
CA PRO A 28 34.24 4.76 13.89
C PRO A 28 33.48 4.26 12.66
N THR A 29 33.92 4.67 11.48
CA THR A 29 33.50 4.13 10.18
C THR A 29 34.13 2.75 9.96
N GLY A 30 33.69 1.76 10.73
CA GLY A 30 34.08 0.36 10.61
C GLY A 30 33.01 -0.45 9.86
N GLY A 31 33.41 -1.06 8.74
CA GLY A 31 32.53 -1.76 7.81
C GLY A 31 31.59 -2.79 8.43
N GLY A 32 30.33 -2.70 8.05
CA GLY A 32 29.35 -3.77 8.16
C GLY A 32 28.67 -3.89 6.80
N GLY A 33 29.17 -4.78 5.95
CA GLY A 33 28.45 -5.22 4.77
C GLY A 33 27.16 -5.86 5.24
N HIS A 34 26.07 -5.09 5.27
CA HIS A 34 24.74 -5.63 5.49
C HIS A 34 24.51 -6.58 4.33
N LYS A 35 24.52 -7.89 4.61
CA LYS A 35 24.05 -8.88 3.67
C LYS A 35 22.64 -8.42 3.28
N PRO A 36 22.33 -8.21 1.99
CA PRO A 36 20.99 -7.82 1.60
C PRO A 36 20.06 -8.90 2.13
N GLU A 37 19.14 -8.48 2.98
CA GLU A 37 18.13 -9.36 3.55
C GLU A 37 17.38 -10.03 2.37
N PRO A 38 17.21 -11.36 2.38
CA PRO A 38 16.53 -12.06 1.30
C PRO A 38 15.15 -11.44 1.05
N GLU A 39 14.81 -11.22 -0.22
CA GLU A 39 13.54 -10.58 -0.61
C GLU A 39 12.32 -11.31 -0.03
N LEU A 40 12.40 -12.65 0.06
CA LEU A 40 11.37 -13.49 0.67
C LEU A 40 11.15 -13.19 2.16
N ASP A 41 12.22 -12.92 2.91
CA ASP A 41 12.13 -12.62 4.33
C ASP A 41 11.46 -11.25 4.56
N ARG A 42 11.76 -10.27 3.70
CA ARG A 42 11.12 -8.94 3.73
C ARG A 42 9.63 -9.02 3.46
N LEU A 43 9.22 -9.75 2.42
CA LEU A 43 7.81 -9.93 2.09
C LEU A 43 7.07 -10.71 3.19
N SER A 44 7.70 -11.74 3.75
CA SER A 44 7.14 -12.52 4.86
C SER A 44 6.88 -11.65 6.09
N ASN A 45 7.82 -10.76 6.42
CA ASN A 45 7.66 -9.82 7.53
C ASN A 45 6.54 -8.82 7.29
N ILE A 46 6.38 -8.31 6.06
CA ILE A 46 5.29 -7.40 5.68
C ILE A 46 3.93 -8.10 5.82
N ILE A 47 3.79 -9.31 5.28
CA ILE A 47 2.54 -10.08 5.34
C ILE A 47 2.18 -10.41 6.79
N LYS A 48 3.16 -10.82 7.61
CA LYS A 48 2.94 -11.09 9.03
C LYS A 48 2.47 -9.83 9.76
N ALA A 49 3.16 -8.71 9.60
CA ALA A 49 2.77 -7.46 10.23
C ALA A 49 1.37 -7.00 9.77
N PHE A 50 1.04 -7.19 8.49
CA PHE A 50 -0.30 -6.92 7.99
C PHE A 50 -1.36 -7.79 8.67
N ASN A 51 -1.14 -9.10 8.73
CA ASN A 51 -2.08 -10.03 9.35
C ASN A 51 -2.26 -9.77 10.86
N ASP A 52 -1.17 -9.44 11.56
CA ASP A 52 -1.21 -9.15 12.99
C ASP A 52 -2.01 -7.88 13.31
N LEU A 53 -1.98 -6.88 12.42
CA LEU A 53 -2.66 -5.60 12.61
C LEU A 53 -4.08 -5.57 12.03
N PHE A 54 -4.33 -6.28 10.93
CA PHE A 54 -5.52 -6.13 10.10
C PHE A 54 -6.20 -7.46 9.72
N GLY A 55 -5.71 -8.60 10.24
CA GLY A 55 -6.28 -9.92 9.96
C GLY A 55 -7.68 -10.15 10.54
N ASN A 56 -8.16 -9.24 11.39
CA ASN A 56 -9.53 -9.24 11.91
C ASN A 56 -10.54 -8.55 10.97
N ILE A 57 -10.08 -7.91 9.89
CA ILE A 57 -10.95 -7.28 8.91
C ILE A 57 -11.52 -8.37 7.98
N PRO A 58 -12.85 -8.45 7.79
CA PRO A 58 -13.46 -9.47 6.94
C PRO A 58 -13.31 -9.11 5.45
N TRP A 59 -12.10 -9.28 4.93
CA TRP A 59 -11.80 -9.05 3.51
C TRP A 59 -12.60 -10.03 2.64
N THR A 60 -13.28 -9.50 1.61
CA THR A 60 -13.99 -10.33 0.63
C THR A 60 -13.04 -11.17 -0.22
N ASP A 61 -11.83 -10.64 -0.48
CA ASP A 61 -10.76 -11.33 -1.19
C ASP A 61 -9.41 -10.97 -0.53
N ALA A 62 -8.96 -11.81 0.39
CA ALA A 62 -7.72 -11.60 1.13
C ALA A 62 -6.48 -11.71 0.23
N ASP A 63 -6.50 -12.60 -0.77
CA ASP A 63 -5.37 -12.82 -1.69
C ASP A 63 -5.16 -11.62 -2.62
N ARG A 64 -6.25 -10.99 -3.08
CA ARG A 64 -6.16 -9.72 -3.82
C ARG A 64 -5.59 -8.60 -2.96
N VAL A 65 -6.07 -8.46 -1.71
CA VAL A 65 -5.57 -7.43 -0.78
C VAL A 65 -4.09 -7.61 -0.50
N GLN A 66 -3.64 -8.85 -0.28
CA GLN A 66 -2.24 -9.17 -0.07
C GLN A 66 -1.39 -8.73 -1.27
N ARG A 67 -1.76 -9.11 -2.50
CA ARG A 67 -1.06 -8.72 -3.74
C ARG A 67 -0.99 -7.20 -3.92
N LEU A 68 -2.08 -6.49 -3.62
CA LEU A 68 -2.10 -5.03 -3.68
C LEU A 68 -1.05 -4.42 -2.75
N ILE A 69 -0.94 -4.91 -1.52
CA ILE A 69 -0.05 -4.36 -0.50
C ILE A 69 1.42 -4.73 -0.75
N THR A 70 1.69 -5.96 -1.20
CA THR A 70 3.07 -6.45 -1.36
C THR A 70 3.70 -6.07 -2.69
N GLU A 71 2.89 -5.86 -3.73
CA GLU A 71 3.39 -5.70 -5.10
C GLU A 71 2.90 -4.39 -5.72
N GLU A 72 1.60 -4.24 -5.90
CA GLU A 72 1.06 -3.21 -6.78
C GLU A 72 1.18 -1.79 -6.20
N ILE A 73 0.77 -1.59 -4.94
CA ILE A 73 0.83 -0.28 -4.27
C ILE A 73 2.29 0.22 -4.17
N PRO A 74 3.26 -0.57 -3.66
CA PRO A 74 4.65 -0.15 -3.61
C PRO A 74 5.22 0.20 -4.99
N ALA A 75 4.93 -0.62 -6.02
CA ALA A 75 5.40 -0.37 -7.37
C ALA A 75 4.84 0.95 -7.95
N ARG A 76 3.53 1.19 -7.80
CA ARG A 76 2.88 2.42 -8.28
C ARG A 76 3.37 3.65 -7.51
N VAL A 77 3.58 3.56 -6.20
CA VAL A 77 4.13 4.67 -5.40
C VAL A 77 5.57 4.97 -5.82
N ALA A 78 6.41 3.94 -6.01
CA ALA A 78 7.78 4.12 -6.47
C ALA A 78 7.88 4.72 -7.88
N ALA A 79 6.84 4.55 -8.71
CA ALA A 79 6.72 5.12 -10.03
C ALA A 79 6.16 6.57 -10.04
N ASP A 80 5.63 7.08 -8.92
CA ASP A 80 5.08 8.43 -8.84
C ASP A 80 6.18 9.49 -9.06
N THR A 81 6.04 10.31 -10.10
CA THR A 81 7.06 11.28 -10.51
C THR A 81 7.41 12.28 -9.42
N ALA A 82 6.44 12.74 -8.64
CA ALA A 82 6.71 13.71 -7.58
C ALA A 82 7.51 13.05 -6.45
N TYR A 83 7.16 11.82 -6.07
CA TYR A 83 7.93 11.07 -5.09
C TYR A 83 9.33 10.71 -5.58
N GLN A 84 9.49 10.32 -6.86
CA GLN A 84 10.81 10.09 -7.47
C GLN A 84 11.69 11.33 -7.38
N ASN A 85 11.16 12.50 -7.74
CA ASN A 85 11.87 13.77 -7.64
C ASN A 85 12.26 14.09 -6.19
N ALA A 86 11.35 13.88 -5.24
CA ALA A 86 11.63 14.09 -3.83
C ALA A 86 12.72 13.14 -3.31
N ARG A 87 12.72 11.87 -3.73
CA ARG A 87 13.78 10.91 -3.36
C ARG A 87 15.15 11.28 -3.93
N MET A 88 15.21 11.84 -5.13
CA MET A 88 16.48 12.15 -5.80
C MET A 88 17.07 13.48 -5.35
N TYR A 89 16.23 14.48 -5.07
CA TYR A 89 16.66 15.87 -4.97
C TYR A 89 16.27 16.57 -3.66
N SER A 90 15.69 15.88 -2.69
CA SER A 90 15.29 16.48 -1.41
C SER A 90 15.69 15.67 -0.18
N ASP A 91 15.52 16.26 1.00
CA ASP A 91 15.79 15.57 2.26
C ASP A 91 14.76 14.48 2.58
N LYS A 92 15.06 13.69 3.61
CA LYS A 92 14.21 12.57 4.05
C LYS A 92 12.81 13.01 4.48
N GLN A 93 12.67 14.19 5.07
CA GLN A 93 11.38 14.68 5.54
C GLN A 93 10.48 15.05 4.36
N ASN A 94 11.03 15.77 3.38
CA ASN A 94 10.29 16.13 2.18
C ASN A 94 9.95 14.89 1.33
N ALA A 95 10.88 13.94 1.19
CA ALA A 95 10.60 12.66 0.55
C ALA A 95 9.46 11.89 1.25
N ARG A 96 9.37 11.95 2.59
CA ARG A 96 8.28 11.31 3.33
C ARG A 96 6.93 12.00 3.11
N ILE A 97 6.90 13.34 3.08
CA ILE A 97 5.68 14.09 2.78
C ILE A 97 5.18 13.74 1.38
N GLU A 98 6.08 13.69 0.39
CA GLU A 98 5.66 13.40 -0.98
C GLU A 98 5.28 11.93 -1.18
N HIS A 99 5.91 11.00 -0.46
CA HIS A 99 5.48 9.61 -0.37
C HIS A 99 4.01 9.50 0.08
N ASP A 100 3.63 10.19 1.15
CA ASP A 100 2.29 10.06 1.73
C ASP A 100 1.23 10.61 0.77
N LYS A 101 1.55 11.67 0.02
CA LYS A 101 0.69 12.16 -1.07
C LYS A 101 0.62 11.19 -2.24
N ALA A 102 1.75 10.60 -2.65
CA ALA A 102 1.79 9.59 -3.72
C ALA A 102 0.93 8.38 -3.37
N LEU A 103 0.98 7.91 -2.12
CA LEU A 103 0.14 6.82 -1.64
C LEU A 103 -1.35 7.15 -1.77
N VAL A 104 -1.78 8.35 -1.36
CA VAL A 104 -3.19 8.79 -1.52
C VAL A 104 -3.59 8.83 -3.00
N ARG A 105 -2.72 9.34 -3.89
CA ARG A 105 -2.97 9.36 -5.33
C ARG A 105 -3.14 7.95 -5.90
N VAL A 106 -2.26 7.02 -5.52
CA VAL A 106 -2.31 5.62 -5.95
C VAL A 106 -3.60 4.95 -5.50
N MET A 107 -3.96 5.08 -4.21
CA MET A 107 -5.20 4.50 -3.68
C MET A 107 -6.45 5.07 -4.36
N THR A 108 -6.45 6.37 -4.66
CA THR A 108 -7.54 7.03 -5.39
C THR A 108 -7.64 6.54 -6.83
N ALA A 109 -6.50 6.37 -7.51
CA ALA A 109 -6.47 5.89 -8.89
C ALA A 109 -6.97 4.44 -9.01
N LEU A 110 -6.56 3.55 -8.09
CA LEU A 110 -7.05 2.16 -8.04
C LEU A 110 -8.58 2.11 -7.93
N LEU A 111 -9.16 2.89 -7.02
CA LEU A 111 -10.61 2.94 -6.86
C LEU A 111 -11.31 3.55 -8.08
N LYS A 112 -10.72 4.58 -8.68
CA LYS A 112 -11.29 5.27 -9.85
C LYS A 112 -11.43 4.31 -11.03
N ASP A 113 -10.42 3.49 -11.30
CA ASP A 113 -10.44 2.55 -12.41
C ASP A 113 -11.52 1.47 -12.19
N ASP A 114 -11.60 0.89 -10.99
CA ASP A 114 -12.63 -0.09 -10.61
C ASP A 114 -14.05 0.51 -10.73
N THR A 115 -14.21 1.76 -10.28
CA THR A 115 -15.51 2.48 -10.33
C THR A 115 -15.91 2.83 -11.76
N GLU A 116 -14.97 3.27 -12.60
CA GLU A 116 -15.25 3.60 -13.99
C GLU A 116 -15.65 2.35 -14.79
N LEU A 117 -14.97 1.21 -14.57
CA LEU A 117 -15.36 -0.06 -15.20
C LEU A 117 -16.80 -0.44 -14.85
N PHE A 118 -17.14 -0.39 -13.55
CA PHE A 118 -18.50 -0.70 -13.10
C PHE A 118 -19.54 0.27 -13.68
N LYS A 119 -19.21 1.57 -13.69
CA LYS A 119 -20.06 2.60 -14.29
C LYS A 119 -20.32 2.34 -15.78
N GLN A 120 -19.28 2.06 -16.57
CA GLN A 120 -19.44 1.72 -17.99
C GLN A 120 -20.29 0.47 -18.18
N PHE A 121 -20.11 -0.55 -17.35
CA PHE A 121 -20.94 -1.75 -17.40
C PHE A 121 -22.43 -1.46 -17.10
N SER A 122 -22.71 -0.60 -16.11
CA SER A 122 -24.07 -0.21 -15.73
C SER A 122 -24.72 0.69 -16.79
N ASP A 123 -24.05 1.78 -17.15
CA ASP A 123 -24.68 2.93 -17.79
C ASP A 123 -24.48 2.97 -19.31
N ASN A 124 -23.53 2.17 -19.83
CA ASN A 124 -23.22 2.12 -21.26
C ASN A 124 -23.63 0.76 -21.85
N GLU A 125 -24.80 0.72 -22.49
CA GLU A 125 -25.37 -0.51 -23.07
C GLU A 125 -24.45 -1.16 -24.10
N SER A 126 -23.79 -0.36 -24.94
CA SER A 126 -22.87 -0.88 -25.96
C SER A 126 -21.67 -1.58 -25.33
N PHE A 127 -21.09 -0.98 -24.29
CA PHE A 127 -20.00 -1.56 -23.52
C PHE A 127 -20.43 -2.83 -22.80
N ARG A 128 -21.59 -2.82 -22.13
CA ARG A 128 -22.14 -3.98 -21.43
C ARG A 128 -22.33 -5.17 -22.37
N ARG A 129 -22.93 -4.94 -23.54
CA ARG A 129 -23.17 -5.99 -24.54
C ARG A 129 -21.85 -6.57 -25.04
N TRP A 130 -20.92 -5.70 -25.44
CA TRP A 130 -19.60 -6.13 -25.89
C TRP A 130 -18.86 -6.95 -24.81
N LEU A 131 -18.87 -6.50 -23.55
CA LEU A 131 -18.18 -7.19 -22.47
C LEU A 131 -18.82 -8.56 -22.18
N THR A 132 -20.16 -8.63 -22.17
CA THR A 132 -20.90 -9.88 -21.97
C THR A 132 -20.57 -10.90 -23.05
N ASP A 133 -20.67 -10.50 -24.33
CA ASP A 133 -20.41 -11.38 -25.47
C ASP A 133 -18.94 -11.85 -25.49
N THR A 134 -18.01 -10.95 -25.20
CA THR A 134 -16.56 -11.25 -25.17
C THR A 134 -16.21 -12.22 -24.05
N VAL A 135 -16.67 -11.96 -22.82
CA VAL A 135 -16.41 -12.84 -21.67
C VAL A 135 -17.06 -14.20 -21.90
N PHE A 136 -18.28 -14.24 -22.46
CA PHE A 136 -18.92 -15.50 -22.83
C PHE A 136 -18.08 -16.28 -23.85
N ALA A 137 -17.65 -15.67 -24.95
CA ALA A 137 -16.84 -16.33 -25.97
C ALA A 137 -15.50 -16.88 -25.43
N LEU A 138 -14.87 -16.15 -24.48
CA LEU A 138 -13.61 -16.57 -23.86
C LEU A 138 -13.79 -17.72 -22.87
N THR A 139 -14.91 -17.77 -22.15
CA THR A 139 -15.15 -18.74 -21.07
C THR A 139 -15.96 -19.94 -21.53
N TYR A 140 -16.72 -19.78 -22.60
CA TYR A 140 -17.49 -20.82 -23.26
C TYR A 140 -16.67 -21.42 -24.42
N SER A 141 -15.59 -22.11 -24.07
CA SER A 141 -15.00 -23.10 -24.97
C SER A 141 -15.85 -24.36 -24.88
N GLU A 142 -16.44 -24.81 -25.99
CA GLU A 142 -17.03 -26.16 -26.03
C GLU A 142 -15.94 -27.19 -25.68
N PRO A 143 -16.18 -28.08 -24.70
CA PRO A 143 -15.33 -29.25 -24.50
C PRO A 143 -15.47 -30.18 -25.71
N GLY A 144 -14.80 -29.89 -26.83
CA GLY A 144 -14.91 -30.72 -28.02
C GLY A 144 -14.26 -30.26 -29.34
N SER A 145 -13.79 -29.01 -29.48
CA SER A 145 -13.28 -28.55 -30.80
C SER A 145 -11.76 -28.65 -30.99
N ALA A 146 -11.10 -29.53 -30.23
CA ALA A 146 -9.78 -30.06 -30.59
C ALA A 146 -9.98 -31.46 -31.19
N ARG A 147 -10.21 -31.51 -32.50
CA ARG A 147 -10.01 -32.70 -33.33
C ARG A 147 -9.06 -32.37 -34.45
#